data_AF-A0A242KEF1-F1
#
_entry.id   AF-A0A242KEF1-F1
#
_cell.length_a   1.000
_cell.length_b   1.000
_cell.length_c   1.000
_cell.angle_alpha   90.00
_cell.angle_beta   90.00
_cell.angle_gamma   90.00
#
_symmetry.space_group_name_H-M   'P 1'
#
loop_
_entity.id
_entity.type
_entity.pdbx_description
1 polymer ?
#
loop_
_entity_poly.entity_id
_entity_poly.type
_entity_poly.pdbx_seq_one_letter_code
_entity_poly.pdbx_strand_id
1 'polypeptide(L)'
;MKYSIQFSDAIHILAYIEIYKDTSYLSSEMIASSVETNPANVRRIMSNLKKSNLIITQTGKPKPALARNPKEISLLDIYKSIEGNTNLIQVDPKTNPDCIIGANIQAVLANNYETLQKKVEAEMANITLDTLIHDISVLELKNRPENKELLKAVSYTHLDVYKRQAIVVTILVLEFKSPDSPDIRLVFDEWQSFLVYVVSFLLIFITWYDHYLLFKLSEKMSKKIFWSNGIWLFFLSLIPFTTSFAGKFPTYRGASLLYLANTFLWVVSYIYLSYALAESNPVNAKRIKAIGFLNKQDFTIFVGGGLLSFIISWYFPIFTWIVLFFAGIFTIVFNRNGHATI
;
A
#
# COMPACT_ATOMS: atom_id res chain seq x y z
N MET A 1 19.97 -0.62 26.91
CA MET A 1 19.38 -1.76 26.18
C MET A 1 20.49 -2.61 25.59
N LYS A 2 20.54 -3.90 25.92
CA LYS A 2 21.34 -4.85 25.15
C LYS A 2 20.53 -5.15 23.89
N TYR A 3 20.85 -4.50 22.77
CA TYR A 3 20.15 -4.74 21.51
C TYR A 3 20.33 -6.21 21.11
N SER A 4 19.24 -6.97 21.06
CA SER A 4 19.31 -8.34 20.60
C SER A 4 19.37 -8.37 19.08
N ILE A 5 20.60 -8.31 18.56
CA ILE A 5 20.90 -8.54 17.13
C ILE A 5 20.41 -9.93 16.70
N GLN A 6 20.33 -10.88 17.65
CA GLN A 6 19.91 -12.27 17.40
C GLN A 6 18.50 -12.39 16.84
N PHE A 7 17.58 -11.48 17.20
CA PHE A 7 16.23 -11.51 16.63
C PHE A 7 16.26 -11.17 15.13
N SER A 8 17.00 -10.13 14.75
CA SER A 8 17.20 -9.77 13.34
C SER A 8 17.95 -10.86 12.57
N ASP A 9 18.96 -11.46 13.18
CA ASP A 9 19.72 -12.58 12.61
C ASP A 9 18.81 -13.79 12.34
N ALA A 10 17.87 -14.09 13.25
CA ALA A 10 16.94 -15.19 13.08
C ALA A 10 16.00 -14.98 11.87
N ILE A 11 15.50 -13.75 11.69
CA ILE A 11 14.69 -13.37 10.51
C ILE A 11 15.52 -13.55 9.23
N HIS A 12 16.76 -13.05 9.22
CA HIS A 12 17.68 -13.18 8.09
C HIS A 12 17.92 -14.66 7.76
N ILE A 13 18.23 -15.49 8.76
CA ILE A 13 18.48 -16.93 8.57
C ILE A 13 17.25 -17.63 7.96
N LEU A 14 16.04 -17.33 8.44
CA LEU A 14 14.81 -17.92 7.90
C LEU A 14 14.57 -17.51 6.44
N ALA A 15 14.72 -16.23 6.13
CA ALA A 15 14.60 -15.72 4.76
C ALA A 15 15.66 -16.34 3.84
N TYR A 16 16.89 -16.45 4.32
CA TYR A 16 17.99 -17.09 3.60
C TYR A 16 17.69 -18.55 3.29
N ILE A 17 17.20 -19.32 4.28
CA ILE A 17 16.83 -20.73 4.09
C ILE A 17 15.77 -20.87 3.00
N GLU A 18 14.74 -20.02 2.99
CA GLU A 18 13.66 -20.11 2.01
C GLU A 18 14.09 -19.68 0.60
N ILE A 19 14.85 -18.60 0.47
CA ILE A 19 15.34 -18.10 -0.82
C ILE A 19 16.32 -19.10 -1.45
N TYR A 20 17.19 -19.71 -0.64
CA TYR A 20 18.23 -20.63 -1.11
C TYR A 20 17.87 -22.11 -1.01
N LYS A 21 16.60 -22.46 -0.74
CA LYS A 21 16.14 -23.84 -0.44
C LYS A 21 16.50 -24.90 -1.49
N ASP A 22 16.60 -24.49 -2.75
CA ASP A 22 16.92 -25.37 -3.90
C ASP A 22 18.41 -25.35 -4.28
N THR A 23 19.25 -24.71 -3.47
CA THR A 23 20.69 -24.56 -3.72
C THR A 23 21.54 -25.35 -2.72
N SER A 24 22.86 -25.40 -2.96
CA SER A 24 23.82 -25.96 -2.00
C SER A 24 24.28 -24.95 -0.93
N TYR A 25 23.75 -23.72 -0.92
CA TYR A 25 24.31 -22.61 -0.12
C TYR A 25 23.84 -22.56 1.34
N LEU A 26 23.34 -23.66 1.89
CA LEU A 26 22.62 -23.69 3.17
C LEU A 26 23.47 -24.16 4.37
N SER A 27 24.80 -24.20 4.25
CA SER A 27 25.66 -24.57 5.38
C SER A 27 25.69 -23.46 6.43
N SER A 28 25.99 -23.82 7.69
CA SER A 28 26.14 -22.82 8.75
C SER A 28 27.23 -21.79 8.46
N GLU A 29 28.25 -22.16 7.70
CA GLU A 29 29.36 -21.31 7.28
C GLU A 29 28.92 -20.27 6.25
N MET A 30 28.09 -20.66 5.28
CA MET A 30 27.56 -19.76 4.25
C MET A 30 26.54 -18.79 4.84
N ILE A 31 25.65 -19.29 5.69
CA ILE A 31 24.70 -18.45 6.43
C ILE A 31 25.46 -17.46 7.32
N ALA A 32 26.51 -17.90 8.01
CA ALA A 32 27.33 -17.02 8.84
C ALA A 32 28.02 -15.91 8.04
N SER A 33 28.48 -16.20 6.82
CA SER A 33 29.00 -15.19 5.91
C SER A 33 27.95 -14.17 5.48
N SER A 34 26.67 -14.58 5.33
CA SER A 34 25.57 -13.67 4.96
C SER A 34 25.16 -12.75 6.11
N VAL A 35 25.10 -13.28 7.33
CA VAL A 35 24.71 -12.55 8.54
C VAL A 35 25.91 -11.81 9.16
N GLU A 36 27.09 -11.91 8.56
CA GLU A 36 28.36 -11.35 9.09
C GLU A 36 28.63 -11.74 10.55
N THR A 37 28.47 -13.03 10.85
CA THR A 37 28.68 -13.58 12.19
C THR A 37 29.51 -14.87 12.13
N ASN A 38 29.71 -15.54 13.27
CA ASN A 38 30.42 -16.82 13.30
C ASN A 38 29.46 -18.02 13.16
N PRO A 39 29.91 -19.16 12.57
CA PRO A 39 29.06 -20.34 12.39
C PRO A 39 28.50 -20.93 13.68
N ALA A 40 29.20 -20.78 14.80
CA ALA A 40 28.72 -21.27 16.09
C ALA A 40 27.47 -20.50 16.57
N ASN A 41 27.42 -19.18 16.36
CA ASN A 41 26.26 -18.35 16.64
C ASN A 41 25.07 -18.74 15.74
N VAL A 42 25.31 -18.94 14.44
CA VAL A 42 24.27 -19.41 13.50
C VAL A 42 23.69 -20.75 13.97
N ARG A 43 24.53 -21.74 14.31
CA ARG A 43 24.06 -23.04 14.80
C ARG A 43 23.25 -22.91 16.10
N ARG A 44 23.62 -21.99 16.98
CA ARG A 44 22.84 -21.68 18.20
C ARG A 44 21.46 -21.12 17.85
N ILE A 45 21.37 -20.15 16.94
CA ILE A 45 20.10 -19.57 16.50
C ILE A 45 19.24 -20.63 15.81
N MET A 46 19.82 -21.42 14.88
CA MET A 46 19.13 -22.53 14.22
C MET A 46 18.64 -23.59 15.21
N SER A 47 19.36 -23.84 16.30
CA SER A 47 18.90 -24.74 17.37
C SER A 47 17.63 -24.22 18.05
N ASN A 48 17.55 -22.93 18.33
CA ASN A 48 16.35 -22.30 18.90
C ASN A 48 15.17 -22.30 17.92
N LEU A 49 15.43 -21.99 16.65
CA LEU A 49 14.43 -22.07 15.58
C LEU A 49 13.88 -23.49 15.40
N LYS A 50 14.75 -24.51 15.50
CA LYS A 50 14.36 -25.92 15.44
C LYS A 50 13.49 -26.32 16.63
N LYS A 51 13.87 -25.93 17.85
CA LYS A 51 13.08 -26.20 19.07
C LYS A 51 11.67 -25.61 19.01
N SER A 52 11.54 -24.47 18.33
CA SER A 52 10.27 -23.76 18.14
C SER A 52 9.49 -24.23 16.89
N ASN A 53 9.92 -25.32 16.25
CA ASN A 53 9.29 -25.88 15.05
C ASN A 53 9.16 -24.86 13.90
N LEU A 54 10.16 -23.99 13.74
CA LEU A 54 10.25 -23.04 12.61
C LEU A 54 11.10 -23.59 11.47
N ILE A 55 12.10 -24.42 11.79
CA ILE A 55 12.93 -25.10 10.79
C ILE A 55 13.06 -26.59 11.08
N ILE A 56 13.28 -27.36 10.04
CA ILE A 56 13.68 -28.77 10.06
C ILE A 56 15.14 -28.85 9.65
N THR A 57 15.92 -29.67 10.37
CA THR A 57 17.31 -29.96 10.02
C THR A 57 17.54 -31.46 10.00
N GLN A 58 18.36 -31.93 9.05
CA GLN A 58 18.74 -33.33 8.88
C GLN A 58 20.21 -33.56 9.27
N THR A 59 20.53 -34.79 9.66
CA THR A 59 21.91 -35.22 9.92
C THR A 59 22.65 -35.46 8.60
N GLY A 60 23.91 -35.04 8.50
CA GLY A 60 24.73 -35.20 7.30
C GLY A 60 24.76 -33.94 6.44
N LYS A 61 24.42 -34.04 5.15
CA LYS A 61 24.52 -32.89 4.22
C LYS A 61 23.60 -31.74 4.69
N PRO A 62 24.12 -30.51 4.84
CA PRO A 62 23.31 -29.36 5.25
C PRO A 62 22.15 -29.11 4.27
N LYS A 63 20.93 -29.31 4.77
CA LYS A 63 19.69 -29.02 4.04
C LYS A 63 18.60 -28.58 5.04
N PRO A 64 18.82 -27.46 5.77
CA PRO A 64 17.77 -26.87 6.57
C PRO A 64 16.60 -26.45 5.66
N ALA A 65 15.38 -26.61 6.14
CA ALA A 65 14.17 -26.17 5.45
C ALA A 65 13.21 -25.56 6.47
N LEU A 66 12.30 -24.71 6.02
CA LEU A 66 11.22 -24.24 6.88
C LEU A 66 10.31 -25.40 7.26
N ALA A 67 9.85 -25.42 8.51
CA ALA A 67 8.95 -26.45 9.02
C ALA A 67 7.48 -26.23 8.63
N ARG A 68 7.14 -24.98 8.29
CA ARG A 68 5.79 -24.50 7.96
C ARG A 68 5.86 -23.53 6.78
N ASN A 69 4.71 -23.25 6.16
CA ASN A 69 4.67 -22.28 5.06
C ASN A 69 5.09 -20.87 5.57
N PRO A 70 5.87 -20.07 4.83
CA PRO A 70 6.23 -18.71 5.23
C PRO A 70 5.05 -17.81 5.62
N LYS A 71 3.85 -18.06 5.06
CA LYS A 71 2.62 -17.32 5.37
C LYS A 71 2.06 -17.62 6.77
N GLU A 72 2.47 -18.74 7.36
CA GLU A 72 2.03 -19.20 8.68
C GLU A 72 3.07 -18.90 9.78
N ILE A 73 4.23 -18.36 9.41
CA ILE A 73 5.29 -17.99 10.34
C ILE A 73 5.19 -16.49 10.57
N SER A 74 4.71 -16.10 11.76
CA SER A 74 4.61 -14.68 12.13
C SER A 74 5.94 -14.15 12.68
N LEU A 75 6.12 -12.83 12.64
CA LEU A 75 7.24 -12.15 13.29
C LEU A 75 7.23 -12.39 14.82
N LEU A 76 6.04 -12.57 15.41
CA LEU A 76 5.87 -12.95 16.80
C LEU A 76 6.41 -14.36 17.10
N ASP A 77 6.18 -15.33 16.22
CA ASP A 77 6.72 -16.70 16.37
C ASP A 77 8.25 -16.68 16.40
N ILE A 78 8.86 -15.91 15.49
CA ILE A 78 10.31 -15.76 15.40
C ILE A 78 10.85 -15.10 16.66
N TYR A 79 10.19 -14.05 17.14
CA TYR A 79 10.58 -13.36 18.37
C TYR A 79 10.57 -14.28 19.59
N LYS A 80 9.46 -15.00 19.81
CA LYS A 80 9.32 -15.96 20.91
C LYS A 80 10.34 -17.10 20.82
N SER A 81 10.78 -17.47 19.62
CA SER A 81 11.81 -18.51 19.46
C SER A 81 13.19 -18.10 19.98
N ILE A 82 13.52 -16.80 19.96
CA ILE A 82 14.84 -16.28 20.35
C ILE A 82 14.82 -15.72 21.77
N GLU A 83 13.84 -14.88 22.08
CA GLU A 83 13.75 -14.15 23.35
C GLU A 83 12.93 -14.92 24.41
N GLY A 84 12.23 -15.99 24.02
CA GLY A 84 11.36 -16.76 24.92
C GLY A 84 10.22 -15.91 25.46
N ASN A 85 10.10 -15.86 26.79
CA ASN A 85 9.10 -15.04 27.52
C ASN A 85 9.65 -13.68 27.97
N THR A 86 10.79 -13.26 27.41
CA THR A 86 11.40 -11.98 27.77
C THR A 86 10.61 -10.84 27.12
N ASN A 87 10.19 -9.85 27.89
CA ASN A 87 9.49 -8.68 27.34
C ASN A 87 10.44 -7.81 26.50
N LEU A 88 9.90 -7.19 25.44
CA LEU A 88 10.61 -6.28 24.55
C LEU A 88 11.04 -5.01 25.31
N ILE A 89 10.20 -4.59 26.25
CA ILE A 89 10.42 -3.43 27.11
C ILE A 89 10.52 -3.93 28.55
N GLN A 90 11.66 -3.68 29.17
CA GLN A 90 11.95 -4.11 30.53
C GLN A 90 11.98 -2.91 31.46
N VAL A 91 11.41 -3.09 32.65
CA VAL A 91 11.55 -2.15 33.75
C VAL A 91 12.89 -2.43 34.43
N ASP A 92 13.63 -1.37 34.79
CA ASP A 92 14.86 -1.53 35.58
C ASP A 92 14.53 -2.12 36.96
N PRO A 93 15.03 -3.33 37.28
CA PRO A 93 14.74 -3.96 38.56
C PRO A 93 15.41 -3.26 39.75
N LYS A 94 16.42 -2.39 39.52
CA LYS A 94 17.23 -1.80 40.59
C LYS A 94 17.24 -0.28 40.54
N THR A 95 16.35 0.32 41.30
CA THR A 95 16.29 1.78 41.53
C THR A 95 16.64 2.10 43.00
N ASN A 96 16.90 3.37 43.29
CA ASN A 96 17.14 3.83 44.66
C ASN A 96 15.83 3.82 45.48
N PRO A 97 15.69 3.00 46.53
CA PRO A 97 14.48 2.95 47.35
C PRO A 97 14.27 4.21 48.21
N ASP A 98 15.31 4.99 48.49
CA ASP A 98 15.19 6.24 49.28
C ASP A 98 14.68 7.42 48.44
N CYS A 99 14.62 7.25 47.12
CA CYS A 99 14.07 8.24 46.20
C CYS A 99 12.57 8.01 46.01
N ILE A 100 11.74 9.04 46.18
CA ILE A 100 10.28 8.97 45.97
C ILE A 100 9.91 8.40 44.59
N ILE A 101 10.68 8.71 43.55
CA ILE A 101 10.49 8.16 42.21
C ILE A 101 11.02 6.73 42.16
N GLY A 102 12.24 6.51 42.64
CA GLY A 102 12.90 5.21 42.59
C GLY A 102 12.10 4.12 43.30
N ALA A 103 11.47 4.41 44.44
CA ALA A 103 10.64 3.47 45.18
C ALA A 103 9.35 3.04 44.45
N ASN A 104 8.87 3.83 43.47
CA ASN A 104 7.53 3.67 42.89
C ASN A 104 7.53 3.45 41.36
N ILE A 105 8.59 3.84 40.67
CA ILE A 105 8.61 3.92 39.20
C ILE A 105 8.37 2.56 38.54
N GLN A 106 8.81 1.45 39.15
CA GLN A 106 8.60 0.12 38.57
C GLN A 106 7.12 -0.27 38.50
N ALA A 107 6.35 -0.01 39.56
CA ALA A 107 4.92 -0.33 39.58
C ALA A 107 4.14 0.52 38.56
N VAL A 108 4.51 1.79 38.42
CA VAL A 108 3.90 2.71 37.45
C VAL A 108 4.20 2.28 36.01
N LEU A 109 5.45 1.88 35.73
CA LEU A 109 5.86 1.48 34.38
C LEU A 109 5.34 0.09 33.99
N ALA A 110 5.18 -0.84 34.94
CA ALA A 110 4.76 -2.22 34.65
C ALA A 110 3.46 -2.28 33.84
N ASN A 111 2.41 -1.58 34.27
CA ASN A 111 1.10 -1.59 33.58
C ASN A 111 1.18 -1.01 32.16
N ASN A 112 1.92 0.09 32.00
CA ASN A 112 2.08 0.76 30.71
C ASN A 112 2.90 -0.10 29.74
N TYR A 113 3.96 -0.74 30.24
CA TYR A 113 4.82 -1.60 29.43
C TYR A 113 4.12 -2.90 29.06
N GLU A 114 3.31 -3.49 29.94
CA GLU A 114 2.48 -4.64 29.59
C GLU A 114 1.47 -4.30 28.48
N THR A 115 0.82 -3.14 28.58
CA THR A 115 -0.11 -2.66 27.55
C THR A 115 0.60 -2.47 26.20
N LEU A 116 1.78 -1.88 26.22
CA LEU A 116 2.57 -1.65 25.02
C LEU A 116 3.08 -2.97 24.42
N GLN A 117 3.57 -3.89 25.26
CA GLN A 117 3.99 -5.24 24.85
C GLN A 117 2.85 -5.96 24.12
N LYS A 118 1.65 -5.98 24.69
CA LYS A 118 0.46 -6.63 24.08
C LYS A 118 0.14 -6.04 22.69
N LYS A 119 0.23 -4.72 22.53
CA LYS A 119 0.00 -4.06 21.24
C LYS A 119 1.08 -4.43 20.23
N VAL A 120 2.35 -4.40 20.64
CA VAL A 120 3.48 -4.75 19.76
C VAL A 120 3.39 -6.22 19.33
N GLU A 121 3.10 -7.13 20.25
CA GLU A 121 2.93 -8.55 19.93
C GLU A 121 1.76 -8.80 18.97
N ALA A 122 0.64 -8.09 19.16
CA ALA A 122 -0.51 -8.18 18.25
C ALA A 122 -0.14 -7.74 16.82
N GLU A 123 0.63 -6.66 16.68
CA GLU A 123 1.13 -6.23 15.36
C GLU A 123 2.14 -7.23 14.78
N MET A 124 3.05 -7.75 15.60
CA MET A 124 4.01 -8.78 15.16
C MET A 124 3.32 -10.07 14.70
N ALA A 125 2.17 -10.43 15.28
CA ALA A 125 1.38 -11.58 14.84
C ALA A 125 0.80 -11.39 13.43
N ASN A 126 0.58 -10.14 12.99
CA ASN A 126 0.05 -9.82 11.66
C ASN A 126 1.13 -9.72 10.56
N ILE A 127 2.41 -9.64 10.94
CA ILE A 127 3.53 -9.59 10.01
C ILE A 127 4.05 -11.01 9.79
N THR A 128 4.08 -11.48 8.55
CA THR A 128 4.51 -12.85 8.21
C THR A 128 5.89 -12.88 7.58
N LEU A 129 6.59 -14.02 7.69
CA LEU A 129 7.86 -14.25 7.01
C LEU A 129 7.73 -14.12 5.50
N ASP A 130 6.59 -14.54 4.92
CA ASP A 130 6.26 -14.36 3.50
C ASP A 130 6.33 -12.89 3.08
N THR A 131 5.73 -12.00 3.87
CA THR A 131 5.77 -10.55 3.62
C THR A 131 7.20 -10.01 3.64
N LEU A 132 8.02 -10.46 4.59
CA LEU A 132 9.41 -10.02 4.68
C LEU A 132 10.26 -10.52 3.50
N ILE A 133 10.10 -11.79 3.10
CA ILE A 133 10.78 -12.37 1.95
C ILE A 133 10.35 -11.67 0.66
N HIS A 134 9.07 -11.33 0.54
CA HIS A 134 8.55 -10.54 -0.58
C HIS A 134 9.25 -9.18 -0.66
N ASP A 135 9.29 -8.41 0.44
CA ASP A 135 9.92 -7.09 0.48
C ASP A 135 11.42 -7.16 0.14
N ILE A 136 12.14 -8.17 0.65
CA ILE A 136 13.55 -8.44 0.28
C ILE A 136 13.68 -8.69 -1.22
N SER A 137 12.82 -9.55 -1.78
CA SER A 137 12.87 -9.92 -3.20
C SER A 137 12.61 -8.72 -4.11
N VAL A 138 11.66 -7.87 -3.72
CA VAL A 138 11.31 -6.63 -4.44
C VAL A 138 12.48 -5.65 -4.43
N LEU A 139 13.10 -5.44 -3.26
CA LEU A 139 14.25 -4.55 -3.13
C LEU A 139 15.45 -5.08 -3.92
N GLU A 140 15.71 -6.38 -3.88
CA GLU A 140 16.82 -6.99 -4.61
C GLU A 140 16.61 -6.89 -6.12
N LEU A 141 15.43 -7.21 -6.65
CA LEU A 141 15.15 -7.09 -8.09
C LEU A 141 15.20 -5.65 -8.60
N LYS A 142 14.88 -4.69 -7.73
CA LYS A 142 15.02 -3.26 -8.06
C LYS A 142 16.50 -2.86 -8.22
N ASN A 143 17.37 -3.40 -7.37
CA ASN A 143 18.79 -3.01 -7.33
C ASN A 143 19.67 -3.88 -8.22
N ARG A 144 19.33 -5.17 -8.38
CA ARG A 144 20.10 -6.23 -9.06
C ARG A 144 19.15 -7.19 -9.79
N PRO A 145 18.62 -6.79 -10.97
CA PRO A 145 17.66 -7.58 -11.73
C PRO A 145 18.16 -8.96 -12.17
N GLU A 146 19.47 -9.17 -12.24
CA GLU A 146 20.13 -10.43 -12.60
C GLU A 146 19.80 -11.59 -11.64
N ASN A 147 19.40 -11.28 -10.40
CA ASN A 147 19.07 -12.28 -9.38
C ASN A 147 17.65 -12.87 -9.52
N LYS A 148 16.93 -12.54 -10.61
CA LYS A 148 15.57 -13.01 -10.89
C LYS A 148 15.43 -14.53 -10.90
N GLU A 149 16.39 -15.26 -11.45
CA GLU A 149 16.34 -16.73 -11.50
C GLU A 149 16.33 -17.35 -10.10
N LEU A 150 17.12 -16.79 -9.17
CA LEU A 150 17.16 -17.24 -7.78
C LEU A 150 15.84 -16.97 -7.05
N LEU A 151 15.17 -15.85 -7.38
CA LEU A 151 13.95 -15.41 -6.71
C LEU A 151 12.66 -15.93 -7.36
N LYS A 152 12.73 -16.71 -8.46
CA LYS A 152 11.55 -17.26 -9.17
C LYS A 152 10.63 -18.11 -8.28
N ALA A 153 11.18 -18.76 -7.25
CA ALA A 153 10.42 -19.61 -6.34
C ALA A 153 9.62 -18.82 -5.29
N VAL A 154 9.93 -17.54 -5.10
CA VAL A 154 9.15 -16.62 -4.26
C VAL A 154 8.00 -16.12 -5.12
N SER A 155 6.75 -16.31 -4.68
CA SER A 155 5.58 -15.82 -5.42
C SER A 155 5.54 -14.28 -5.36
N TYR A 156 6.28 -13.62 -6.23
CA TYR A 156 6.25 -12.17 -6.39
C TYR A 156 5.24 -11.82 -7.48
N THR A 157 4.04 -11.40 -7.09
CA THR A 157 3.16 -10.69 -8.03
C THR A 157 3.64 -9.25 -8.08
N HIS A 158 3.94 -8.73 -9.28
CA HIS A 158 4.33 -7.32 -9.51
C HIS A 158 3.34 -6.28 -8.94
N LEU A 159 2.14 -6.72 -8.52
CA LEU A 159 1.05 -5.92 -7.96
C LEU A 159 1.17 -5.64 -6.44
N ASP A 160 1.97 -6.41 -5.70
CA ASP A 160 1.94 -6.37 -4.23
C ASP A 160 2.80 -5.23 -3.63
N VAL A 161 3.78 -4.74 -4.39
CA VAL A 161 4.65 -3.59 -4.03
C VAL A 161 3.89 -2.26 -3.91
N TYR A 162 2.72 -2.15 -4.54
CA TYR A 162 1.99 -0.89 -4.67
C TYR A 162 0.68 -0.83 -3.88
N LYS A 163 0.27 -1.95 -3.27
CA LYS A 163 -0.98 -2.03 -2.51
C LYS A 163 -0.80 -1.45 -1.11
N ARG A 164 -0.81 -0.12 -0.99
CA ARG A 164 -1.18 0.51 0.29
C ARG A 164 -1.61 1.98 0.15
N GLN A 165 -2.58 2.30 -0.71
CA GLN A 165 -3.36 3.55 -0.63
C GLN A 165 -4.78 3.34 -1.16
N ALA A 166 -5.70 2.91 -0.29
CA ALA A 166 -7.12 2.72 -0.63
C ALA A 166 -8.07 3.47 0.33
N ILE A 167 -7.59 4.51 1.02
CA ILE A 167 -8.42 5.22 2.02
C ILE A 167 -9.49 6.10 1.35
N VAL A 168 -9.23 6.61 0.14
CA VAL A 168 -10.15 7.54 -0.54
C VAL A 168 -11.36 6.82 -1.14
N VAL A 169 -11.17 5.63 -1.72
CA VAL A 169 -12.26 4.85 -2.32
C VAL A 169 -13.23 4.33 -1.25
N THR A 170 -12.74 3.98 -0.06
CA THR A 170 -13.59 3.46 1.02
C THR A 170 -14.51 4.51 1.66
N ILE A 171 -14.19 5.81 1.55
CA ILE A 171 -15.04 6.87 2.14
C ILE A 171 -16.28 7.15 1.26
N LEU A 172 -16.18 6.95 -0.06
CA LEU A 172 -17.29 7.21 -0.99
C LEU A 172 -18.51 6.29 -0.80
N VAL A 173 -18.31 5.06 -0.32
CA VAL A 173 -19.40 4.11 -0.04
C VAL A 173 -20.19 4.50 1.21
N LEU A 174 -19.56 5.21 2.15
CA LEU A 174 -20.13 5.50 3.47
C LEU A 174 -21.21 6.59 3.46
N GLU A 175 -21.46 7.25 2.33
CA GLU A 175 -22.47 8.31 2.22
C GLU A 175 -23.86 7.80 1.78
N PHE A 176 -24.01 6.52 1.42
CA PHE A 176 -25.33 5.94 1.18
C PHE A 176 -26.06 5.70 2.49
N LYS A 177 -27.17 6.42 2.70
CA LYS A 177 -28.10 6.10 3.78
C LYS A 177 -28.75 4.74 3.48
N SER A 178 -28.63 3.81 4.41
CA SER A 178 -29.45 2.60 4.36
C SER A 178 -30.92 3.01 4.38
N PRO A 179 -31.80 2.36 3.58
CA PRO A 179 -33.22 2.60 3.69
C PRO A 179 -33.71 2.27 5.10
N ASP A 180 -34.67 3.07 5.60
CA ASP A 180 -35.26 2.90 6.94
C ASP A 180 -36.13 1.63 7.05
N SER A 181 -36.33 0.91 5.94
CA SER A 181 -37.07 -0.34 5.87
C SER A 181 -36.32 -1.37 5.02
N PRO A 182 -36.51 -2.68 5.25
CA PRO A 182 -35.80 -3.76 4.56
C PRO A 182 -36.27 -4.00 3.11
N ASP A 183 -36.97 -3.04 2.48
CA ASP A 183 -37.41 -3.16 1.09
C ASP A 183 -36.28 -2.82 0.11
N ILE A 184 -35.82 -3.82 -0.65
CA ILE A 184 -34.76 -3.67 -1.65
C ILE A 184 -35.15 -2.73 -2.79
N ARG A 185 -36.45 -2.50 -3.03
CA ARG A 185 -36.93 -1.58 -4.09
C ARG A 185 -36.51 -0.14 -3.81
N LEU A 186 -36.47 0.26 -2.54
CA LEU A 186 -36.04 1.60 -2.12
C LEU A 186 -34.59 1.90 -2.51
N VAL A 187 -33.76 0.86 -2.68
CA VAL A 187 -32.38 1.02 -3.18
C VAL A 187 -32.38 1.40 -4.67
N PHE A 188 -33.32 0.86 -5.45
CA PHE A 188 -33.45 1.14 -6.87
C PHE A 188 -34.17 2.46 -7.16
N ASP A 189 -35.00 2.95 -6.23
CA ASP A 189 -35.66 4.26 -6.38
C ASP A 189 -34.64 5.41 -6.42
N GLU A 190 -33.50 5.26 -5.75
CA GLU A 190 -32.38 6.22 -5.73
C GLU A 190 -31.31 5.93 -6.80
N TRP A 191 -31.69 5.34 -7.94
CA TRP A 191 -30.76 4.99 -9.02
C TRP A 191 -29.91 6.15 -9.53
N GLN A 192 -30.39 7.39 -9.38
CA GLN A 192 -29.66 8.60 -9.78
C GLN A 192 -28.46 8.83 -8.86
N SER A 193 -28.65 8.76 -7.54
CA SER A 193 -27.56 8.85 -6.58
C SER A 193 -26.52 7.75 -6.80
N PHE A 194 -27.00 6.53 -7.13
CA PHE A 194 -26.13 5.43 -7.51
C PHE A 194 -25.34 5.73 -8.79
N LEU A 195 -25.97 6.33 -9.82
CA LEU A 195 -25.29 6.71 -11.05
C LEU A 195 -24.19 7.76 -10.80
N VAL A 196 -24.47 8.80 -9.99
CA VAL A 196 -23.45 9.80 -9.61
C VAL A 196 -22.27 9.13 -8.91
N TYR A 197 -22.55 8.24 -7.96
CA TYR A 197 -21.50 7.47 -7.28
C TYR A 197 -20.66 6.64 -8.25
N VAL A 198 -21.29 5.89 -9.17
CA VAL A 198 -20.57 5.08 -10.17
C VAL A 198 -19.70 5.97 -11.05
N VAL A 199 -20.21 7.12 -11.49
CA VAL A 199 -19.43 8.11 -12.25
C VAL A 199 -18.20 8.57 -11.47
N SER A 200 -18.37 8.93 -10.20
CA SER A 200 -17.26 9.40 -9.35
C SER A 200 -16.25 8.30 -9.05
N PHE A 201 -16.72 7.07 -8.80
CA PHE A 201 -15.87 5.90 -8.63
C PHE A 201 -15.03 5.64 -9.88
N LEU A 202 -15.65 5.61 -11.05
CA LEU A 202 -14.95 5.40 -12.33
C LEU A 202 -13.91 6.50 -12.57
N LEU A 203 -14.28 7.76 -12.34
CA LEU A 203 -13.38 8.91 -12.50
C LEU A 203 -12.16 8.78 -11.57
N ILE A 204 -12.36 8.48 -10.28
CA ILE A 204 -11.26 8.28 -9.33
C ILE A 204 -10.41 7.09 -9.72
N PHE A 205 -11.02 5.97 -10.09
CA PHE A 205 -10.27 4.76 -10.44
C PHE A 205 -9.37 4.98 -11.67
N ILE A 206 -9.90 5.64 -12.71
CA ILE A 206 -9.13 5.97 -13.93
C ILE A 206 -7.97 6.91 -13.59
N THR A 207 -8.25 8.02 -12.91
CA THR A 207 -7.24 9.03 -12.60
C THR A 207 -6.20 8.53 -11.59
N TRP A 208 -6.59 7.66 -10.65
CA TRP A 208 -5.68 6.99 -9.72
C TRP A 208 -4.72 6.05 -10.46
N TYR A 209 -5.23 5.28 -11.43
CA TYR A 209 -4.38 4.43 -12.26
C TYR A 209 -3.36 5.25 -13.06
N ASP A 210 -3.79 6.36 -13.66
CA ASP A 210 -2.87 7.24 -14.41
C ASP A 210 -1.85 7.91 -13.48
N HIS A 211 -2.27 8.38 -12.31
CA HIS A 211 -1.38 8.92 -11.27
C HIS A 211 -0.32 7.90 -10.85
N TYR A 212 -0.72 6.66 -10.61
CA TYR A 212 0.20 5.56 -10.34
C TYR A 212 1.24 5.38 -11.46
N LEU A 213 0.82 5.41 -12.73
CA LEU A 213 1.74 5.29 -13.86
C LEU A 213 2.71 6.48 -13.96
N LEU A 214 2.24 7.71 -13.70
CA LEU A 214 3.11 8.90 -13.68
C LEU A 214 4.23 8.76 -12.66
N PHE A 215 3.91 8.33 -11.43
CA PHE A 215 4.91 8.13 -10.38
C PHE A 215 5.81 6.92 -10.64
N LYS A 216 5.29 5.85 -11.25
CA LYS A 216 6.10 4.70 -11.66
C LYS A 216 7.19 5.07 -12.66
N LEU A 217 6.95 6.05 -13.54
CA LEU A 217 7.93 6.52 -14.54
C LEU A 217 8.86 7.61 -14.01
N SER A 218 8.68 8.06 -12.77
CA SER A 218 9.39 9.21 -12.20
C SER A 218 10.39 8.78 -11.14
N GLU A 219 11.68 8.97 -11.40
CA GLU A 219 12.77 8.61 -10.49
C GLU A 219 13.19 9.80 -9.60
N LYS A 220 13.04 11.02 -10.11
CA LYS A 220 13.43 12.26 -9.42
C LYS A 220 12.22 12.98 -8.84
N MET A 221 12.29 13.25 -7.54
CA MET A 221 11.31 14.03 -6.80
C MET A 221 11.84 15.44 -6.50
N SER A 222 10.99 16.46 -6.65
CA SER A 222 11.33 17.86 -6.39
C SER A 222 10.30 18.51 -5.47
N LYS A 223 10.66 19.66 -4.85
CA LYS A 223 9.73 20.44 -4.03
C LYS A 223 8.48 20.87 -4.81
N LYS A 224 8.64 21.19 -6.10
CA LYS A 224 7.53 21.53 -7.00
C LYS A 224 6.55 20.36 -7.11
N ILE A 225 7.05 19.14 -7.38
CA ILE A 225 6.23 17.92 -7.44
C ILE A 225 5.46 17.69 -6.14
N PHE A 226 6.11 17.86 -4.98
CA PHE A 226 5.47 17.68 -3.68
C PHE A 226 4.26 18.61 -3.51
N TRP A 227 4.44 19.92 -3.75
CA TRP A 227 3.35 20.90 -3.62
C TRP A 227 2.26 20.71 -4.68
N SER A 228 2.62 20.41 -5.94
CA SER A 228 1.66 20.06 -6.99
C SER A 228 0.79 18.87 -6.60
N ASN A 229 1.41 17.83 -6.02
CA ASN A 229 0.69 16.65 -5.55
C ASN A 229 -0.23 16.98 -4.37
N GLY A 230 0.20 17.85 -3.45
CA GLY A 230 -0.65 18.34 -2.36
C GLY A 230 -1.91 19.05 -2.85
N ILE A 231 -1.80 19.90 -3.88
CA ILE A 231 -2.97 20.57 -4.50
C ILE A 231 -3.91 19.55 -5.13
N TRP A 232 -3.37 18.54 -5.82
CA TRP A 232 -4.17 17.47 -6.42
C TRP A 232 -4.90 16.64 -5.35
N LEU A 233 -4.23 16.28 -4.26
CA LEU A 233 -4.85 15.57 -3.14
C LEU A 233 -5.95 16.39 -2.44
N PHE A 234 -5.79 17.72 -2.37
CA PHE A 234 -6.81 18.60 -1.82
C PHE A 234 -8.11 18.54 -2.63
N PHE A 235 -8.05 18.66 -3.97
CA PHE A 235 -9.27 18.57 -4.77
C PHE A 235 -9.85 17.15 -4.82
N LEU A 236 -8.99 16.12 -4.80
CA LEU A 236 -9.44 14.73 -4.65
C LEU A 236 -10.25 14.53 -3.36
N SER A 237 -9.84 15.12 -2.23
CA SER A 237 -10.54 14.96 -0.95
C SER A 237 -11.90 15.66 -0.91
N LEU A 238 -12.17 16.58 -1.82
CA LEU A 238 -13.48 17.23 -1.99
C LEU A 238 -14.44 16.41 -2.87
N ILE A 239 -13.94 15.41 -3.62
CA ILE A 239 -14.78 14.60 -4.51
C ILE A 239 -15.93 13.92 -3.75
N PRO A 240 -15.73 13.25 -2.59
CA PRO A 240 -16.82 12.63 -1.83
C PRO A 240 -17.95 13.62 -1.52
N PHE A 241 -17.61 14.77 -0.93
CA PHE A 241 -18.59 15.81 -0.63
C PHE A 241 -19.39 16.25 -1.88
N THR A 242 -18.69 16.54 -2.98
CA THR A 242 -19.39 16.95 -4.22
C THR A 242 -20.23 15.84 -4.83
N THR A 243 -19.82 14.58 -4.67
CA THR A 243 -20.52 13.37 -5.13
C THR A 243 -21.80 13.17 -4.34
N SER A 244 -21.74 13.22 -3.01
CA SER A 244 -22.92 13.10 -2.14
C SER A 244 -23.90 14.26 -2.34
N PHE A 245 -23.40 15.49 -2.49
CA PHE A 245 -24.27 16.64 -2.77
C PHE A 245 -24.99 16.49 -4.11
N ALA A 246 -24.29 16.05 -5.16
CA ALA A 246 -24.87 15.74 -6.47
C ALA A 246 -25.84 14.55 -6.43
N GLY A 247 -25.51 13.51 -5.68
CA GLY A 247 -26.37 12.34 -5.51
C GLY A 247 -27.67 12.65 -4.78
N LYS A 248 -27.64 13.53 -3.78
CA LYS A 248 -28.83 13.96 -3.03
C LYS A 248 -29.73 14.92 -3.81
N PHE A 249 -29.15 15.72 -4.71
CA PHE A 249 -29.88 16.71 -5.51
C PHE A 249 -29.55 16.60 -7.00
N PRO A 250 -29.85 15.45 -7.66
CA PRO A 250 -29.39 15.14 -9.01
C PRO A 250 -30.00 16.05 -10.10
N THR A 251 -31.13 16.68 -9.82
CA THR A 251 -31.81 17.64 -10.69
C THR A 251 -31.48 19.10 -10.36
N TYR A 252 -30.79 19.37 -9.25
CA TYR A 252 -30.41 20.72 -8.87
C TYR A 252 -29.14 21.14 -9.60
N ARG A 253 -29.26 22.16 -10.46
CA ARG A 253 -28.15 22.69 -11.26
C ARG A 253 -26.91 23.05 -10.43
N GLY A 254 -27.10 23.62 -9.24
CA GLY A 254 -26.00 24.00 -8.37
C GLY A 254 -25.13 22.81 -7.94
N ALA A 255 -25.72 21.63 -7.75
CA ALA A 255 -24.98 20.43 -7.38
C ALA A 255 -24.11 19.93 -8.55
N SER A 256 -24.67 19.87 -9.77
CA SER A 256 -23.91 19.50 -10.97
C SER A 256 -22.79 20.50 -11.26
N LEU A 257 -23.03 21.81 -11.13
CA LEU A 257 -22.01 22.84 -11.35
C LEU A 257 -20.88 22.77 -10.32
N LEU A 258 -21.19 22.54 -9.04
CA LEU A 258 -20.18 22.38 -8.00
C LEU A 258 -19.30 21.15 -8.23
N TYR A 259 -19.91 20.03 -8.62
CA TYR A 259 -19.19 18.81 -8.99
C TYR A 259 -18.25 19.03 -10.19
N LEU A 260 -18.76 19.68 -11.25
CA LEU A 260 -17.96 19.99 -12.44
C LEU A 260 -16.82 20.97 -12.12
N ALA A 261 -17.06 21.97 -11.29
CA ALA A 261 -16.03 22.92 -10.87
C ALA A 261 -14.91 22.25 -10.07
N ASN A 262 -15.25 21.40 -9.09
CA ASN A 262 -14.26 20.64 -8.33
C ASN A 262 -13.46 19.69 -9.24
N THR A 263 -14.14 18.95 -10.11
CA THR A 263 -13.51 18.04 -11.08
C THR A 263 -12.59 18.79 -12.03
N PHE A 264 -12.99 19.97 -12.51
CA PHE A 264 -12.16 20.81 -13.37
C PHE A 264 -10.86 21.25 -12.69
N LEU A 265 -10.95 21.77 -11.46
CA LEU A 265 -9.78 22.18 -10.67
C LEU A 265 -8.87 20.98 -10.37
N TRP A 266 -9.47 19.83 -10.10
CA TRP A 266 -8.75 18.58 -9.91
C TRP A 266 -7.97 18.16 -11.16
N VAL A 267 -8.58 18.20 -12.35
CA VAL A 267 -7.92 17.91 -13.63
C VAL A 267 -6.80 18.92 -13.93
N VAL A 268 -7.03 20.22 -13.71
CA VAL A 268 -6.00 21.25 -13.89
C VAL A 268 -4.80 20.98 -12.97
N SER A 269 -5.04 20.62 -11.70
CA SER A 269 -3.97 20.27 -10.77
C SER A 269 -3.20 19.00 -11.19
N TYR A 270 -3.89 18.01 -11.78
CA TYR A 270 -3.27 16.82 -12.33
C TYR A 270 -2.35 17.15 -13.52
N ILE A 271 -2.82 17.99 -14.45
CA ILE A 271 -2.03 18.44 -15.61
C ILE A 271 -0.76 19.15 -15.11
N TYR A 272 -0.89 20.04 -14.13
CA TYR A 272 0.23 20.74 -13.52
C TYR A 272 1.26 19.79 -12.89
N LEU A 273 0.79 18.81 -12.10
CA LEU A 273 1.63 17.76 -11.53
C LEU A 273 2.35 16.95 -12.61
N SER A 274 1.64 16.58 -13.67
CA SER A 274 2.19 15.80 -14.78
C SER A 274 3.33 16.54 -15.51
N TYR A 275 3.17 17.85 -15.72
CA TYR A 275 4.25 18.69 -16.26
C TYR A 275 5.44 18.79 -15.31
N ALA A 276 5.22 18.99 -14.00
CA ALA A 276 6.29 19.05 -13.01
C ALA A 276 7.09 17.74 -12.93
N LEU A 277 6.41 16.59 -13.06
CA LEU A 277 7.04 15.27 -13.14
C LEU A 277 7.86 15.11 -14.43
N ALA A 278 7.30 15.48 -15.59
CA ALA A 278 8.01 15.41 -16.87
C ALA A 278 9.26 16.32 -16.92
N GLU A 279 9.17 17.52 -16.34
CA GLU A 279 10.29 18.47 -16.26
C GLU A 279 11.43 17.94 -15.38
N SER A 280 11.08 17.33 -14.24
CA SER A 280 12.07 16.76 -13.32
C SER A 280 12.68 15.44 -13.81
N ASN A 281 12.05 14.77 -14.78
CA ASN A 281 12.41 13.44 -15.30
C ASN A 281 12.58 13.45 -16.83
N PRO A 282 13.62 14.13 -17.38
CA PRO A 282 13.76 14.36 -18.82
C PRO A 282 13.85 13.09 -19.67
N VAL A 283 14.45 12.02 -19.15
CA VAL A 283 14.60 10.73 -19.85
C VAL A 283 13.24 10.09 -20.13
N ASN A 284 12.32 10.12 -19.15
CA ASN A 284 10.99 9.53 -19.27
C ASN A 284 9.90 10.55 -19.65
N ALA A 285 10.26 11.82 -19.89
CA ALA A 285 9.31 12.91 -20.11
C ALA A 285 8.30 12.64 -21.23
N LYS A 286 8.73 12.00 -22.34
CA LYS A 286 7.84 11.64 -23.45
C LYS A 286 6.79 10.60 -23.04
N ARG A 287 7.19 9.62 -22.22
CA ARG A 287 6.27 8.57 -21.71
C ARG A 287 5.32 9.15 -20.67
N ILE A 288 5.81 10.03 -19.79
CA ILE A 288 4.99 10.75 -18.80
C ILE A 288 3.92 11.61 -19.51
N LYS A 289 4.28 12.33 -20.58
CA LYS A 289 3.34 13.14 -21.36
C LYS A 289 2.33 12.33 -22.17
N ALA A 290 2.49 11.01 -22.28
CA ALA A 290 1.55 10.14 -22.97
C ALA A 290 0.46 9.56 -22.03
N ILE A 291 0.52 9.86 -20.73
CA ILE A 291 -0.39 9.31 -19.71
C ILE A 291 -1.49 10.33 -19.35
N GLY A 292 -2.72 9.83 -19.23
CA GLY A 292 -3.89 10.57 -18.76
C GLY A 292 -4.10 11.87 -19.55
N PHE A 293 -4.46 12.95 -18.85
CA PHE A 293 -4.88 14.22 -19.48
C PHE A 293 -3.81 14.96 -20.31
N LEU A 294 -2.55 14.51 -20.36
CA LEU A 294 -1.56 15.04 -21.31
C LEU A 294 -1.62 14.35 -22.67
N ASN A 295 -2.22 13.15 -22.73
CA ASN A 295 -2.55 12.48 -23.97
C ASN A 295 -3.66 13.24 -24.69
N LYS A 296 -3.49 13.51 -26.00
CA LYS A 296 -4.45 14.27 -26.80
C LYS A 296 -5.85 13.63 -26.80
N GLN A 297 -5.94 12.31 -26.83
CA GLN A 297 -7.20 11.59 -26.86
C GLN A 297 -7.95 11.73 -25.53
N ASP A 298 -7.28 11.46 -24.41
CA ASP A 298 -7.87 11.61 -23.07
C ASP A 298 -8.27 13.05 -22.77
N PHE A 299 -7.40 13.99 -23.13
CA PHE A 299 -7.71 15.41 -23.01
C PHE A 299 -8.99 15.74 -23.76
N THR A 300 -9.14 15.25 -25.00
CA THR A 300 -10.33 15.50 -25.82
C THR A 300 -11.58 14.86 -25.23
N ILE A 301 -11.50 13.60 -24.76
CA ILE A 301 -12.63 12.89 -24.17
C ILE A 301 -13.10 13.58 -22.90
N PHE A 302 -12.18 13.90 -21.98
CA PHE A 302 -12.53 14.47 -20.68
C PHE A 302 -12.92 15.93 -20.76
N VAL A 303 -12.15 16.77 -21.47
CA VAL A 303 -12.48 18.20 -21.60
C VAL A 303 -13.71 18.36 -22.48
N GLY A 304 -13.81 17.61 -23.59
CA GLY A 304 -15.00 17.61 -24.44
C GLY A 304 -16.24 17.12 -23.71
N GLY A 305 -16.14 16.00 -22.98
CA GLY A 305 -17.21 15.46 -22.15
C GLY A 305 -17.61 16.41 -21.01
N GLY A 306 -16.64 17.09 -20.38
CA GLY A 306 -16.87 18.09 -19.34
C GLY A 306 -17.57 19.34 -19.86
N LEU A 307 -17.15 19.87 -21.02
CA LEU A 307 -17.81 21.01 -21.67
C LEU A 307 -19.22 20.67 -22.11
N LEU A 308 -19.41 19.49 -22.72
CA LEU A 308 -20.74 18.99 -23.08
C LEU A 308 -21.63 18.84 -21.84
N SER A 309 -21.08 18.28 -20.76
CA SER A 309 -21.75 18.13 -19.47
C SER A 309 -22.14 19.48 -18.84
N PHE A 310 -21.29 20.51 -18.99
CA PHE A 310 -21.57 21.86 -18.53
C PHE A 310 -22.74 22.49 -19.30
N ILE A 311 -22.76 22.36 -20.63
CA ILE A 311 -23.85 22.86 -21.48
C ILE A 311 -25.16 22.12 -21.14
N ILE A 312 -25.10 20.78 -21.04
CA ILE A 312 -26.27 19.96 -20.72
C ILE A 312 -26.79 20.25 -19.31
N SER A 313 -25.90 20.46 -18.33
CA SER A 313 -26.29 20.81 -16.96
C SER A 313 -27.15 22.08 -16.90
N TRP A 314 -26.99 22.98 -17.87
CA TRP A 314 -27.80 24.20 -17.94
C TRP A 314 -29.27 23.91 -18.23
N TYR A 315 -29.57 22.96 -19.11
CA TYR A 315 -30.93 22.67 -19.57
C TYR A 315 -31.52 21.42 -18.89
N PHE A 316 -30.71 20.38 -18.73
CA PHE A 316 -31.12 19.08 -18.23
C PHE A 316 -30.04 18.46 -17.32
N PRO A 317 -29.95 18.87 -16.04
CA PRO A 317 -28.95 18.40 -15.07
C PRO A 317 -28.81 16.88 -14.95
N ILE A 318 -29.91 16.14 -15.16
CA ILE A 318 -29.92 14.68 -15.04
C ILE A 318 -29.05 13.99 -16.11
N PHE A 319 -28.98 14.53 -17.32
CA PHE A 319 -28.20 13.93 -18.41
C PHE A 319 -26.69 14.17 -18.27
N THR A 320 -26.28 15.12 -17.41
CA THR A 320 -24.86 15.34 -17.08
C THR A 320 -24.19 14.05 -16.61
N TRP A 321 -24.85 13.28 -15.75
CA TRP A 321 -24.28 12.05 -15.19
C TRP A 321 -24.15 10.94 -16.24
N ILE A 322 -25.10 10.86 -17.16
CA ILE A 322 -25.06 9.90 -18.27
C ILE A 322 -23.88 10.21 -19.20
N VAL A 323 -23.70 11.49 -19.53
CA VAL A 323 -22.58 11.93 -20.39
C VAL A 323 -21.24 11.63 -19.72
N LEU A 324 -21.09 11.94 -18.43
CA LEU A 324 -19.86 11.65 -17.68
C LEU A 324 -19.61 10.15 -17.53
N PHE A 325 -20.65 9.34 -17.35
CA PHE A 325 -20.56 7.88 -17.30
C PHE A 325 -19.97 7.35 -18.62
N PHE A 326 -20.56 7.72 -19.75
CA PHE A 326 -20.06 7.27 -21.06
C PHE A 326 -18.68 7.82 -21.38
N ALA A 327 -18.35 9.05 -20.98
CA ALA A 327 -17.00 9.58 -21.11
C ALA A 327 -15.98 8.70 -20.36
N GLY A 328 -16.27 8.33 -19.11
CA GLY A 328 -15.41 7.43 -18.33
C GLY A 328 -15.27 6.03 -18.95
N ILE A 329 -16.38 5.44 -19.42
CA ILE A 329 -16.35 4.15 -20.13
C ILE A 329 -15.52 4.24 -21.42
N PHE A 330 -15.70 5.30 -22.20
CA PHE A 330 -14.97 5.50 -23.45
C PHE A 330 -13.47 5.63 -23.19
N THR A 331 -13.06 6.34 -22.13
CA THR A 331 -11.66 6.37 -21.68
C THR A 331 -11.14 4.96 -21.37
N ILE A 332 -11.88 4.14 -20.61
CA ILE A 332 -11.41 2.78 -20.26
C ILE A 332 -11.26 1.91 -21.51
N VAL A 333 -12.24 1.92 -22.42
CA VAL A 333 -12.30 1.03 -23.58
C VAL A 333 -11.29 1.42 -24.66
N PHE A 334 -11.17 2.71 -24.99
CA PHE A 334 -10.40 3.15 -26.16
C PHE A 334 -8.98 3.62 -25.85
N ASN A 335 -8.66 3.90 -24.59
CA ASN A 335 -7.35 4.44 -24.23
C ASN A 335 -6.36 3.38 -23.69
N ARG A 336 -6.84 2.20 -23.29
CA ARG A 336 -5.98 1.16 -22.66
C ARG A 336 -5.25 0.26 -23.66
N ASN A 337 -5.52 0.36 -24.95
CA ASN A 337 -4.90 -0.46 -26.00
C ASN A 337 -3.58 0.11 -26.56
N GLY A 338 -3.16 1.33 -26.17
CA GLY A 338 -1.98 1.99 -26.73
C GLY A 338 -0.67 1.86 -25.94
N HIS A 339 -0.72 1.41 -24.67
CA HIS A 339 0.44 1.44 -23.77
C HIS A 339 0.68 0.16 -22.96
N ALA A 340 -0.09 -0.90 -23.24
CA ALA A 340 0.13 -2.23 -22.65
C ALA A 340 1.19 -3.04 -23.41
N THR A 341 2.35 -2.43 -23.66
CA THR A 341 3.62 -3.16 -23.71
C THR A 341 4.51 -2.49 -22.68
N ILE A 342 4.38 -2.92 -21.43
CA ILE A 342 5.38 -2.71 -20.38
C ILE A 342 6.24 -3.96 -20.35
#